data_AF-A0A0C3IBX5-F1
#
_entry.id   AF-A0A0C3IBX5-F1
#
_cell.length_a   1.000
_cell.length_b   1.000
_cell.length_c   1.000
_cell.angle_alpha   90.00
_cell.angle_beta   90.00
_cell.angle_gamma   90.00
#
_symmetry.space_group_name_H-M   'P 1'
#
loop_
_entity.id
_entity.type
_entity.pdbx_description
1 polymer ?
#
loop_
_entity_poly.entity_id
_entity_poly.type
_entity_poly.pdbx_seq_one_letter_code
_entity_poly.pdbx_strand_id
1 'polypeptide(L)'
;MDTVDNELDVDIGKKHIVVQRRYEALGAFNDLLIAIWFLIGSFFFLNDSLIESGTWLFIVGSAQLIIKPLLKLSSLIHVGRLIAHPDK
;
A
#
# COMPACT_ATOMS: atom_id res chain seq x y z
N MET A 1 41.25 -18.96 17.57
CA MET A 1 41.02 -18.34 16.25
C MET A 1 39.57 -17.93 16.26
N ASP A 2 39.34 -16.68 16.63
CA ASP A 2 38.02 -16.05 16.69
C ASP A 2 37.51 -15.80 15.28
N THR A 3 36.27 -16.18 14.98
CA THR A 3 35.36 -15.37 14.16
C THR A 3 33.93 -15.61 14.64
N VAL A 4 33.48 -14.68 15.46
CA VAL A 4 32.08 -14.37 15.69
C VAL A 4 31.52 -13.84 14.38
N ASP A 5 30.72 -14.62 13.65
CA ASP A 5 29.85 -14.12 12.59
C ASP A 5 28.41 -14.59 12.87
N ASN A 6 27.89 -14.14 13.99
CA ASN A 6 26.47 -14.09 14.28
C ASN A 6 26.03 -12.63 14.12
N GLU A 7 24.77 -12.40 13.71
CA GLU A 7 24.00 -11.13 13.84
C GLU A 7 23.71 -10.24 12.61
N LEU A 8 23.99 -10.62 11.35
CA LEU A 8 23.50 -9.81 10.20
C LEU A 8 22.22 -10.32 9.51
N ASP A 9 21.72 -11.52 9.86
CA ASP A 9 20.60 -12.15 9.13
C ASP A 9 19.23 -12.08 9.84
N VAL A 10 19.16 -11.62 11.10
CA VAL A 10 17.93 -11.70 11.91
C VAL A 10 17.27 -10.34 12.21
N ASP A 11 17.91 -9.22 11.86
CA ASP A 11 17.31 -7.87 12.05
C ASP A 11 16.68 -7.29 10.77
N ILE A 12 17.02 -7.81 9.58
CA ILE A 12 16.34 -7.45 8.32
C ILE A 12 14.89 -7.95 8.37
N GLY A 13 14.66 -9.21 8.76
CA GLY A 13 13.32 -9.81 8.80
C GLY A 13 12.38 -9.14 9.81
N LYS A 14 12.84 -8.86 11.03
CA LYS A 14 11.98 -8.27 12.07
C LYS A 14 11.62 -6.81 11.79
N LYS A 15 12.57 -5.99 11.31
CA LYS A 15 12.26 -4.61 10.88
C LYS A 15 11.35 -4.59 9.65
N HIS A 16 11.59 -5.44 8.65
CA HIS A 16 10.77 -5.47 7.44
C HIS A 16 9.33 -5.91 7.75
N ILE A 17 9.13 -6.88 8.66
CA ILE A 17 7.81 -7.32 9.12
C ILE A 17 7.07 -6.18 9.85
N VAL A 18 7.74 -5.42 10.74
CA VAL A 18 7.11 -4.30 11.46
C VAL A 18 6.76 -3.15 10.52
N VAL A 19 7.64 -2.84 9.55
CA VAL A 19 7.40 -1.81 8.54
C VAL A 19 6.26 -2.22 7.61
N GLN A 20 6.23 -3.46 7.14
CA GLN A 20 5.17 -4.00 6.30
C GLN A 20 3.80 -3.99 7.00
N ARG A 21 3.74 -4.32 8.29
CA ARG A 21 2.50 -4.24 9.08
C ARG A 21 1.93 -2.81 9.16
N ARG A 22 2.80 -1.80 9.25
CA ARG A 22 2.40 -0.39 9.24
C ARG A 22 1.90 0.03 7.85
N TYR A 23 2.56 -0.40 6.78
CA TYR A 23 2.10 -0.15 5.41
C TYR A 23 0.79 -0.86 5.10
N GLU A 24 0.57 -2.08 5.62
CA GLU A 24 -0.71 -2.78 5.51
C GLU A 24 -1.84 -2.04 6.26
N ALA A 25 -1.57 -1.55 7.47
CA ALA A 25 -2.54 -0.75 8.22
C ALA A 25 -2.88 0.58 7.52
N LEU A 26 -1.86 1.29 7.00
CA LEU A 26 -2.05 2.49 6.18
C LEU A 26 -2.81 2.20 4.89
N GLY A 27 -2.53 1.07 4.24
CA GLY A 27 -3.24 0.62 3.05
C GLY A 27 -4.72 0.30 3.35
N ALA A 28 -4.99 -0.40 4.45
CA ALA A 28 -6.36 -0.69 4.90
C ALA A 28 -7.12 0.60 5.27
N PHE A 29 -6.45 1.56 5.89
CA PHE A 29 -7.04 2.87 6.18
C PHE A 29 -7.34 3.66 4.90
N ASN A 30 -6.43 3.64 3.92
CA ASN A 30 -6.68 4.24 2.60
C ASN A 30 -7.89 3.59 1.90
N ASP A 31 -8.00 2.26 1.94
CA ASP A 31 -9.16 1.55 1.37
C ASP A 31 -10.48 1.95 2.05
N LEU A 32 -10.46 2.14 3.38
CA LEU A 32 -11.62 2.66 4.11
C LEU A 32 -12.00 4.08 3.67
N LEU A 33 -11.01 4.97 3.51
CA LEU A 33 -11.25 6.32 3.01
C LEU A 33 -11.84 6.31 1.61
N ILE A 34 -11.31 5.47 0.70
CA ILE A 34 -11.86 5.28 -0.64
C ILE A 34 -13.32 4.87 -0.54
N ALA A 35 -13.66 3.86 0.25
CA ALA A 35 -15.04 3.42 0.42
C ALA A 35 -15.97 4.54 0.90
N ILE A 36 -15.50 5.37 1.84
CA ILE A 36 -16.25 6.53 2.35
C ILE A 36 -16.46 7.58 1.24
N TRP A 37 -15.41 7.94 0.51
CA TRP A 37 -15.50 8.91 -0.59
C TRP A 37 -16.44 8.43 -1.69
N PHE A 38 -16.35 7.16 -2.10
CA PHE A 38 -17.26 6.58 -3.08
C PHE A 38 -18.71 6.57 -2.59
N LEU A 39 -18.94 6.25 -1.31
CA LEU A 39 -20.28 6.24 -0.73
C LEU A 39 -20.88 7.66 -0.69
N ILE A 40 -20.14 8.64 -0.18
CA ILE A 40 -20.58 10.05 -0.12
C ILE A 40 -20.80 10.60 -1.53
N GLY A 41 -19.88 10.33 -2.45
CA GLY A 41 -19.98 10.74 -3.85
C GLY A 41 -21.24 10.16 -4.51
N SER A 42 -21.58 8.91 -4.21
CA SER A 42 -22.82 8.29 -4.69
C SER A 42 -24.07 9.04 -4.24
N PHE A 43 -24.09 9.56 -3.01
CA PHE A 43 -25.20 10.41 -2.55
C PHE A 43 -25.22 11.78 -3.25
N PHE A 44 -24.06 12.37 -3.54
CA PHE A 44 -23.97 13.66 -4.25
C PHE A 44 -24.50 13.56 -5.69
N PHE A 45 -24.35 12.40 -6.34
CA PHE A 45 -24.91 12.15 -7.66
C PHE A 45 -26.45 12.09 -7.70
N LEU A 46 -27.14 12.05 -6.55
CA LEU A 46 -28.60 12.07 -6.49
C LEU A 46 -29.20 13.48 -6.65
N ASN A 47 -28.36 14.52 -6.68
CA ASN A 47 -28.80 15.91 -6.78
C ASN A 47 -27.92 16.68 -7.76
N ASP A 48 -28.53 17.28 -8.79
CA ASP A 48 -27.82 17.99 -9.87
C ASP A 48 -26.86 19.08 -9.37
N SER A 49 -27.19 19.75 -8.26
CA SER A 49 -26.35 20.80 -7.67
C SER A 49 -25.06 20.28 -7.01
N LEU A 50 -25.02 18.99 -6.66
CA LEU A 50 -23.90 18.36 -5.94
C LEU A 50 -23.02 17.49 -6.86
N ILE A 51 -23.41 17.29 -8.12
CA ILE A 51 -22.71 16.44 -9.09
C ILE A 51 -21.24 16.86 -9.27
N GLU A 52 -20.95 18.16 -9.36
CA GLU A 52 -19.57 18.65 -9.51
C GLU A 52 -18.70 18.26 -8.29
N SER A 53 -19.23 18.47 -7.08
CA SER A 53 -18.55 18.08 -5.85
C SER A 53 -18.37 16.56 -5.74
N GLY A 54 -19.38 15.79 -6.17
CA GLY A 54 -19.33 14.33 -6.19
C GLY A 54 -18.27 13.83 -7.18
N THR A 55 -18.16 14.46 -8.33
CA THR A 55 -17.18 14.13 -9.37
C THR A 55 -15.75 14.30 -8.87
N TRP A 56 -15.45 15.40 -8.16
CA TRP A 56 -14.14 15.59 -7.53
C TRP A 56 -13.83 14.52 -6.48
N LEU A 57 -14.83 14.14 -5.67
CA LEU A 57 -14.71 13.05 -4.70
C LEU A 57 -14.34 11.72 -5.36
N PHE A 58 -14.98 11.41 -6.49
CA PHE A 58 -14.70 10.23 -7.30
C PHE A 58 -13.29 10.28 -7.91
N ILE A 59 -12.84 11.43 -8.40
CA ILE A 59 -11.47 11.59 -8.94
C ILE A 59 -10.43 11.32 -7.85
N VAL A 60 -10.58 11.94 -6.69
CA VAL A 60 -9.66 11.76 -5.55
C VAL A 60 -9.67 10.32 -5.07
N GLY A 61 -10.85 9.73 -4.86
CA GLY A 61 -10.99 8.33 -4.46
C GLY A 61 -10.38 7.35 -5.49
N SER A 62 -10.52 7.66 -6.78
CA SER A 62 -9.91 6.87 -7.86
C SER A 62 -8.38 6.99 -7.89
N ALA A 63 -7.83 8.17 -7.64
CA ALA A 63 -6.39 8.36 -7.52
C ALA A 63 -5.83 7.57 -6.31
N GLN A 64 -6.56 7.55 -5.18
CA GLN A 64 -6.17 6.79 -4.00
C GLN A 64 -6.14 5.27 -4.23
N LEU A 65 -6.93 4.73 -5.16
CA LEU A 65 -6.91 3.30 -5.50
C LEU A 65 -5.55 2.82 -6.05
N ILE A 66 -4.73 3.73 -6.59
CA ILE A 66 -3.44 3.39 -7.21
C ILE A 66 -2.39 3.01 -6.15
N ILE A 67 -2.52 3.51 -4.92
CA ILE A 67 -1.51 3.36 -3.85
C ILE A 67 -1.25 1.89 -3.51
N LYS A 68 -2.31 1.10 -3.30
CA LYS A 68 -2.21 -0.31 -2.89
C LYS A 68 -1.63 -1.25 -3.97
N PRO A 69 -2.06 -1.20 -5.25
CA PRO A 69 -1.41 -1.93 -6.32
C PRO A 69 0.04 -1.51 -6.53
N LEU A 70 0.38 -0.22 -6.38
CA LEU A 70 1.75 0.25 -6.55
C LEU A 70 2.69 -0.34 -5.49
N LEU A 71 2.28 -0.34 -4.22
CA LEU A 71 3.02 -1.00 -3.13
C LEU A 71 3.19 -2.51 -3.38
N LYS A 72 2.13 -3.19 -3.83
CA LYS A 72 2.18 -4.63 -4.14
C LYS A 72 3.10 -4.91 -5.33
N LEU A 73 3.08 -4.07 -6.36
CA LEU A 73 3.93 -4.19 -7.53
C LEU A 73 5.40 -3.96 -7.18
N SER A 74 5.71 -2.93 -6.38
CA SER A 74 7.07 -2.69 -5.86
C SER A 74 7.58 -3.88 -5.05
N SER A 75 6.74 -4.49 -4.21
CA SER A 75 7.09 -5.68 -3.45
C SER A 75 7.38 -6.87 -4.37
N LEU A 76 6.58 -7.11 -5.42
CA LEU A 76 6.81 -8.21 -6.36
C LEU A 76 8.12 -8.04 -7.14
N ILE A 77 8.41 -6.82 -7.59
CA ILE A 77 9.66 -6.50 -8.33
C ILE A 77 10.88 -6.63 -7.41
N HIS A 78 10.77 -6.23 -6.14
CA HIS A 78 11.87 -6.32 -5.18
C HIS A 78 12.15 -7.78 -4.76
N VAL A 79 11.10 -8.57 -4.48
CA VAL A 79 11.23 -9.99 -4.11
C VAL A 79 11.76 -10.84 -5.28
N GLY A 80 11.36 -10.55 -6.52
CA GLY A 80 11.90 -11.22 -7.70
C GLY A 80 13.41 -11.04 -7.89
N ARG A 81 13.99 -9.96 -7.34
CA ARG A 81 15.43 -9.67 -7.44
C ARG A 81 16.26 -10.44 -6.41
N LEU A 82 15.67 -10.82 -5.28
CA LEU A 82 16.34 -11.60 -4.22
C LEU A 82 16.38 -13.11 -4.54
N ILE A 83 15.41 -13.62 -5.31
CA ILE A 83 15.35 -15.03 -5.72
C ILE A 83 16.31 -15.33 -6.89
N ALA A 84 16.77 -14.30 -7.63
CA ALA A 84 17.63 -14.46 -8.81
C ALA A 84 19.12 -14.69 -8.52
N HIS A 85 19.54 -14.70 -7.26
CA HIS A 85 20.89 -15.16 -6.86
C HIS A 85 20.79 -16.35 -5.89
N PRO A 86 20.47 -17.56 -6.39
CA PRO A 86 20.97 -18.76 -5.75
C PRO A 86 22.50 -18.75 -5.92
N ASP A 87 23.20 -19.00 -4.82
CA ASP A 87 24.66 -19.05 -4.68
C ASP A 87 25.44 -19.44 -5.95
N LYS A 88 26.54 -18.70 -6.16
CA LYS A 88 27.66 -19.15 -6.97
C LYS A 88 28.73 -19.74 -6.06
#